data_AF-A0A7S1CRJ9-F1
#
_entry.id   AF-A0A7S1CRJ9-F1
#
_cell.length_a   1.000
_cell.length_b   1.000
_cell.length_c   1.000
_cell.angle_alpha   90.00
_cell.angle_beta   90.00
_cell.angle_gamma   90.00
#
_symmetry.space_group_name_H-M   'P 1'
#
loop_
_entity.id
_entity.type
_entity.pdbx_description
1 polymer ?
#
loop_
_entity_poly.entity_id
_entity_poly.type
_entity_poly.pdbx_seq_one_letter_code
_entity_poly.pdbx_strand_id
1 'polypeptide(L)'
;FCPMVGSEVFSSEVKKTEILMEHFRRAIGIRIRESKEVYEGEVTELTVEETEDPLGGYGRSISHVIITLKSTKGSKTLKLDPSIHDGLSKEGITVGDVMYIESNS
;
A
#
# COMPACT_ATOMS: atom_id res chain seq x y z
N PHE A 1 -0.44 18.43 -22.13
CA PHE A 1 -1.16 19.02 -23.26
C PHE A 1 -2.57 18.48 -23.25
N CYS A 2 -3.59 19.34 -23.19
CA CYS A 2 -5.01 18.95 -23.15
C CYS A 2 -5.73 19.70 -24.28
N PRO A 3 -5.99 19.04 -25.43
CA PRO A 3 -6.75 19.66 -26.51
C PRO A 3 -8.23 19.79 -26.12
N MET A 4 -8.85 20.91 -26.50
CA MET A 4 -10.29 21.17 -26.33
C MET A 4 -10.85 21.62 -27.67
N VAL A 5 -12.04 21.12 -28.02
CA VAL A 5 -12.80 21.60 -29.18
C VAL A 5 -13.77 22.68 -28.72
N GLY A 6 -13.84 23.81 -29.43
CA GLY A 6 -14.66 24.95 -29.02
C GLY A 6 -16.17 24.65 -28.85
N SER A 7 -16.69 23.59 -29.48
CA SER A 7 -18.05 23.11 -29.29
C SER A 7 -18.29 22.49 -27.90
N GLU A 8 -17.26 21.95 -27.25
CA GLU A 8 -17.35 21.33 -25.91
C GLU A 8 -17.60 22.36 -24.80
N VAL A 9 -17.34 23.65 -25.06
CA VAL A 9 -17.61 24.76 -24.13
C VAL A 9 -19.12 25.05 -24.02
N PHE A 10 -19.91 24.64 -25.00
CA PHE A 10 -21.35 24.87 -25.02
C PHE A 10 -22.08 23.63 -24.49
N SER A 11 -22.47 23.68 -23.21
CA SER A 11 -23.31 22.66 -22.57
C SER A 11 -24.62 23.27 -22.07
N SER A 12 -25.69 22.48 -22.11
CA SER A 12 -26.98 22.80 -21.48
C SER A 12 -26.99 22.51 -19.99
N GLU A 13 -26.11 21.64 -19.51
CA GLU A 13 -26.08 21.14 -18.13
C GLU A 13 -25.06 21.90 -17.27
N VAL A 14 -23.92 22.27 -17.86
CA VAL A 14 -22.79 22.86 -17.14
C VAL A 14 -22.49 24.27 -17.64
N LYS A 15 -22.20 25.19 -16.73
CA LYS A 15 -21.83 26.56 -17.09
C LYS A 15 -20.53 26.55 -17.90
N LYS A 16 -20.49 27.37 -18.96
CA LYS A 16 -19.32 27.55 -19.83
C LYS A 16 -18.02 27.82 -19.04
N THR A 17 -18.12 28.58 -17.94
CA THR A 17 -16.99 28.90 -17.06
C THR A 17 -16.44 27.68 -16.33
N GLU A 18 -17.29 26.74 -15.91
CA GLU A 18 -16.85 25.53 -15.21
C GLU A 18 -16.11 24.58 -16.16
N ILE A 19 -16.62 24.45 -17.40
CA ILE A 19 -15.99 23.65 -18.45
C ILE A 19 -14.58 24.19 -18.76
N LEU A 20 -14.45 25.51 -18.87
CA LEU A 20 -13.14 26.17 -19.05
C LEU A 20 -12.22 25.92 -17.85
N MET A 21 -12.72 26.08 -16.62
CA MET A 21 -11.92 25.87 -15.40
C MET A 21 -11.46 24.43 -15.21
N GLU A 22 -12.29 23.45 -15.57
CA GLU A 22 -11.89 22.04 -15.57
C GLU A 22 -10.72 21.79 -16.53
N HIS A 23 -10.79 22.32 -17.75
CA HIS A 23 -9.71 22.18 -18.72
C HIS A 23 -8.42 22.88 -18.27
N PHE A 24 -8.51 24.03 -17.59
CA PHE A 24 -7.35 24.66 -16.96
C PHE A 24 -6.75 23.77 -15.86
N ARG A 25 -7.56 23.18 -14.99
CA ARG A 25 -7.07 22.24 -13.96
C ARG A 25 -6.41 21.01 -14.58
N ARG A 26 -6.97 20.45 -15.65
CA ARG A 26 -6.42 19.29 -16.37
C ARG A 26 -5.16 19.62 -17.17
N ALA A 27 -5.01 20.87 -17.61
CA ALA A 27 -3.82 21.34 -18.31
C ALA A 27 -2.62 21.56 -17.38
N ILE A 28 -2.85 21.76 -16.08
CA ILE A 28 -1.80 21.88 -15.07
C ILE A 28 -1.32 20.47 -14.67
N GLY A 29 -0.16 20.09 -15.16
CA GLY A 29 0.50 18.84 -14.76
C GLY A 29 1.32 19.05 -13.49
N ILE A 30 1.00 18.32 -12.42
CA ILE A 30 1.85 18.23 -11.24
C ILE A 30 2.66 16.94 -11.34
N ARG A 31 3.99 17.02 -11.22
CA ARG A 31 4.86 15.86 -11.15
C ARG A 31 5.34 15.67 -9.72
N ILE A 32 4.86 14.62 -9.07
CA ILE A 32 5.28 14.23 -7.73
C ILE A 32 6.23 13.05 -7.88
N ARG A 33 7.39 13.12 -7.21
CA ARG A 33 8.30 11.99 -7.08
C ARG A 33 8.27 11.55 -5.63
N GLU A 34 7.73 10.38 -5.40
CA GLU A 34 7.74 9.72 -4.10
C GLU A 34 8.80 8.61 -4.12
N SER A 35 9.56 8.49 -3.03
CA SER A 35 10.49 7.38 -2.83
C SER A 35 9.88 6.48 -1.78
N LYS A 36 9.66 5.21 -2.12
CA LYS A 36 9.09 4.21 -1.24
C LYS A 36 10.14 3.17 -0.90
N GLU A 37 10.18 2.75 0.36
CA GLU A 37 11.02 1.64 0.78
C GLU A 37 10.32 0.32 0.53
N VAL A 38 11.04 -0.57 -0.14
CA VAL A 38 10.51 -1.86 -0.59
C VAL A 38 11.45 -2.98 -0.22
N TYR A 39 10.88 -4.04 0.35
CA TYR A 39 11.60 -5.23 0.77
C TYR A 39 11.14 -6.42 -0.06
N GLU A 40 12.07 -7.02 -0.79
CA GLU A 40 11.82 -8.19 -1.63
C GLU A 40 12.72 -9.35 -1.17
N GLY A 41 12.13 -10.53 -1.04
CA GLY A 41 12.88 -11.73 -0.69
C GLY A 41 12.01 -12.97 -0.51
N GLU A 42 12.69 -14.10 -0.37
CA GLU A 42 12.10 -15.38 0.01
C GLU A 42 11.87 -15.41 1.52
N VAL A 43 10.69 -15.84 1.95
CA VAL A 43 10.34 -16.01 3.36
C VAL A 43 11.08 -17.24 3.90
N THR A 44 12.05 -17.04 4.80
CA THR A 44 12.74 -18.14 5.46
C THR A 44 12.12 -18.48 6.82
N GLU A 45 11.57 -17.48 7.51
CA GLU A 45 10.94 -17.66 8.82
C GLU A 45 9.73 -16.72 8.92
N LEU A 46 8.64 -17.24 9.49
CA LEU A 46 7.41 -16.50 9.78
C LEU A 46 6.97 -16.88 11.20
N THR A 47 6.99 -15.91 12.12
CA THR A 47 6.54 -16.09 13.50
C THR A 47 5.56 -14.99 13.89
N VAL A 48 4.45 -15.39 14.51
CA VAL A 48 3.40 -14.48 14.99
C VAL A 48 3.53 -14.41 16.51
N GLU A 49 3.83 -13.23 17.05
CA GLU A 49 3.79 -12.98 18.49
C GLU A 49 2.35 -12.71 18.90
N GLU A 50 1.74 -13.69 19.58
CA GLU A 50 0.45 -13.54 20.25
C GLU A 50 0.70 -13.05 21.68
N THR A 51 -0.04 -12.05 22.14
CA THR A 51 0.02 -11.54 23.51
C THR A 51 -1.36 -11.65 24.16
N GLU A 52 -1.39 -11.91 25.47
CA GLU A 52 -2.63 -11.96 26.23
C GLU A 52 -3.26 -10.57 26.32
N ASP A 53 -4.58 -10.52 26.10
CA ASP A 53 -5.36 -9.29 26.12
C ASP A 53 -5.41 -8.70 27.56
N PRO A 54 -5.01 -7.44 27.78
CA PRO A 54 -5.05 -6.80 29.10
C PRO A 54 -6.44 -6.76 29.74
N LEU A 55 -7.52 -6.95 28.96
CA LEU A 55 -8.91 -6.96 29.45
C LEU A 55 -9.47 -8.34 29.79
N GLY A 56 -8.67 -9.41 29.78
CA GLY A 56 -9.11 -10.73 30.27
C GLY A 56 -10.20 -11.40 29.42
N GLY A 57 -10.38 -10.96 28.18
CA GLY A 57 -11.24 -11.61 27.19
C GLY A 57 -10.55 -12.83 26.57
N TYR A 58 -11.33 -13.86 26.23
CA TYR A 58 -10.92 -15.11 25.54
C TYR A 58 -10.45 -14.89 24.08
N GLY A 59 -9.69 -13.83 23.80
CA GLY A 59 -9.14 -13.51 22.49
C GLY A 59 -7.64 -13.32 22.57
N ARG A 60 -6.87 -14.15 21.86
CA ARG A 60 -5.44 -13.90 21.68
C ARG A 60 -5.30 -12.67 20.79
N SER A 61 -4.67 -11.62 21.31
CA SER A 61 -4.38 -10.42 20.54
C SER A 61 -3.03 -10.59 19.87
N ILE A 62 -2.98 -10.45 18.55
CA ILE A 62 -1.71 -10.51 17.82
C ILE A 62 -0.99 -9.19 18.08
N SER A 63 0.22 -9.25 18.65
CA SER A 63 0.99 -8.06 18.96
C SER A 63 1.91 -7.68 17.83
N HIS A 64 2.63 -8.64 17.23
CA HIS A 64 3.53 -8.38 16.11
C HIS A 64 3.73 -9.63 15.24
N VAL A 65 4.10 -9.41 13.98
CA VAL A 65 4.54 -10.49 13.08
C VAL A 65 6.02 -10.28 12.75
N ILE A 66 6.84 -11.29 13.01
CA ILE A 66 8.26 -11.28 12.69
C ILE A 66 8.46 -12.15 11.44
N ILE A 67 9.02 -11.53 10.40
CA ILE A 67 9.32 -12.21 9.13
C ILE A 67 10.81 -12.06 8.84
N THR A 68 11.47 -13.17 8.52
CA THR A 68 12.83 -13.15 7.98
C THR A 68 12.77 -13.34 6.47
N LEU A 69 13.21 -12.33 5.73
CA LEU A 69 13.33 -12.35 4.27
C LEU A 69 14.78 -12.56 3.87
N LYS A 70 15.02 -13.45 2.90
CA LYS A 70 16.33 -13.73 2.34
C LYS A 70 16.38 -13.37 0.86
N SER A 71 17.47 -12.70 0.49
CA SER A 71 17.80 -12.37 -0.90
C SER A 71 19.24 -12.80 -1.21
N THR A 72 19.65 -12.70 -2.47
CA THR A 72 21.05 -12.98 -2.88
C THR A 72 22.07 -12.10 -2.16
N LYS A 73 21.67 -10.90 -1.70
CA LYS A 73 22.56 -9.95 -1.03
C LYS A 73 22.66 -10.16 0.49
N GLY A 74 21.73 -10.91 1.09
CA GLY A 74 21.68 -11.15 2.53
C GLY A 74 20.27 -11.42 3.03
N SER A 75 20.14 -11.62 4.35
CA SER A 75 18.87 -11.80 5.06
C SER A 75 18.55 -10.60 5.94
N LYS A 76 17.27 -10.23 6.01
CA LYS A 76 16.77 -9.17 6.88
C LYS A 76 15.54 -9.67 7.63
N THR A 77 15.56 -9.52 8.95
CA THR A 77 14.39 -9.79 9.81
C THR A 77 13.63 -8.49 10.01
N LEU A 78 12.33 -8.53 9.74
CA LEU A 78 11.41 -7.41 9.82
C LEU A 78 10.37 -7.70 10.90
N LYS A 79 10.10 -6.70 11.75
CA LYS A 79 8.99 -6.73 12.71
C LYS A 79 7.86 -5.89 12.13
N LEU A 80 6.78 -6.55 11.76
CA LEU A 80 5.61 -5.97 11.12
C LEU A 80 4.50 -5.74 12.14
N ASP A 81 3.65 -4.77 11.82
CA ASP A 81 2.46 -4.45 12.58
C ASP A 81 1.42 -5.58 12.48
N PRO A 82 0.66 -5.87 13.54
CA PRO A 82 -0.34 -6.93 13.55
C PRO A 82 -1.45 -6.73 12.49
N SER A 83 -1.68 -5.52 11.98
CA SER A 83 -2.61 -5.28 10.86
C SER A 83 -2.23 -6.03 9.58
N ILE A 84 -0.95 -6.34 9.38
CA ILE A 84 -0.46 -7.08 8.20
C ILE A 84 -0.75 -8.58 8.31
N HIS A 85 -1.00 -9.10 9.51
CA HIS A 85 -1.30 -10.52 9.74
C HIS A 85 -2.49 -11.01 8.91
N ASP A 86 -3.56 -10.21 8.82
CA ASP A 86 -4.75 -10.56 8.05
C ASP A 86 -4.47 -10.67 6.56
N GLY A 87 -3.56 -9.85 6.03
CA GLY A 87 -3.11 -9.93 4.65
C GLY A 87 -2.33 -11.21 4.38
N LEU A 88 -1.37 -11.51 5.26
CA LEU A 88 -0.54 -12.73 5.16
C LEU A 88 -1.38 -14.01 5.23
N SER A 89 -2.37 -14.02 6.13
CA SER A 89 -3.28 -15.16 6.31
C SER A 89 -4.20 -15.37 5.11
N LYS A 90 -4.72 -14.29 4.51
CA LYS A 90 -5.56 -14.35 3.31
C LYS A 90 -4.79 -14.83 2.08
N GLU A 91 -3.55 -14.40 1.93
CA GLU A 91 -2.68 -14.83 0.82
C GLU A 91 -2.11 -16.23 1.04
N GLY A 92 -2.24 -16.79 2.26
CA GLY A 92 -1.82 -18.16 2.56
C GLY A 92 -0.31 -18.34 2.47
N ILE A 93 0.44 -17.31 2.87
CA ILE A 93 1.90 -17.27 2.73
C ILE A 93 2.57 -18.34 3.60
N THR A 94 3.51 -19.04 2.99
CA THR A 94 4.31 -20.10 3.62
C THR A 94 5.81 -19.84 3.50
N VAL A 95 6.59 -20.58 4.29
CA VAL A 95 8.06 -20.53 4.20
C VAL A 95 8.49 -21.10 2.85
N GLY A 96 9.31 -20.33 2.12
CA GLY A 96 9.75 -20.61 0.76
C GLY A 96 9.07 -19.75 -0.31
N ASP A 97 8.04 -18.98 0.06
CA ASP A 97 7.37 -18.07 -0.87
C ASP A 97 8.18 -16.78 -1.05
N VAL A 98 8.14 -16.23 -2.26
CA VAL A 98 8.79 -14.95 -2.59
C VAL A 98 7.76 -13.85 -2.52
N MET A 99 8.02 -12.84 -1.70
CA MET A 99 7.10 -11.73 -1.46
C MET A 99 7.76 -10.37 -1.61
N TYR A 100 6.89 -9.38 -1.82
CA TYR A 100 7.23 -7.98 -1.85
C TYR A 100 6.45 -7.27 -0.73
N ILE A 101 7.17 -6.61 0.17
CA ILE A 101 6.59 -5.81 1.25
C ILE A 101 6.89 -4.34 0.99
N GLU A 102 5.85 -3.56 0.80
CA GLU A 102 5.93 -2.10 0.76
C GLU A 102 5.86 -1.56 2.19
N SER A 103 6.89 -0.81 2.60
CA SER A 103 6.84 -0.08 3.86
C SER A 103 6.16 1.26 3.61
N ASN A 104 4.94 1.40 4.13
CA ASN A 104 4.30 2.69 4.24
C ASN A 104 4.63 3.24 5.63
N SER A 105 5.59 4.16 5.67
CA SER A 105 6.06 4.78 6.92
C SER A 105 5.19 5.96 7.35
#